data_AF-A0A7J9ZRC8-F1
#
_entry.id   AF-A0A7J9ZRC8-F1
#
_cell.length_a   1.000
_cell.length_b   1.000
_cell.length_c   1.000
_cell.angle_alpha   90.00
_cell.angle_beta   90.00
_cell.angle_gamma   90.00
#
_symmetry.space_group_name_H-M   'P 1'
#
loop_
_entity.id
_entity.type
_entity.pdbx_description
1 polymer ?
#
loop_
_entity_poly.entity_id
_entity_poly.type
_entity_poly.pdbx_seq_one_letter_code
_entity_poly.pdbx_strand_id
1 'polypeptide(L)'
;MPSTKSRTARSREAIFQAAMELCAERSYAAVTMEAIATRARVGKPTLYRWWPSKGVLFLEALTERFGEPYFVIGDTGDLPADLRSWLHGTV
;
A
#
# COMPACT_ATOMS: atom_id res chain seq x y z
N MET A 1 23.88 -11.38 -11.92
CA MET A 1 22.59 -12.09 -12.04
C MET A 1 21.61 -11.51 -11.02
N PRO A 2 20.36 -11.19 -11.37
CA PRO A 2 19.38 -10.72 -10.38
C PRO A 2 19.08 -11.84 -9.37
N SER A 3 19.26 -11.56 -8.08
CA SER A 3 19.06 -12.51 -6.99
C SER A 3 17.58 -12.84 -6.80
N THR A 4 17.24 -14.04 -6.32
CA THR A 4 15.85 -14.46 -6.04
C THR A 4 15.09 -13.47 -5.16
N LYS A 5 15.78 -12.80 -4.23
CA LYS A 5 15.20 -11.73 -3.39
C LYS A 5 14.70 -10.53 -4.20
N SER A 6 15.46 -10.10 -5.21
CA SER A 6 15.07 -8.99 -6.09
C SER A 6 13.81 -9.30 -6.92
N ARG A 7 13.66 -10.55 -7.37
CA ARG A 7 12.46 -11.00 -8.10
C ARG A 7 11.24 -10.99 -7.20
N THR A 8 11.36 -11.48 -5.96
CA THR A 8 10.25 -11.48 -5.01
C THR A 8 9.81 -10.06 -4.67
N ALA A 9 10.76 -9.14 -4.43
CA ALA A 9 10.46 -7.73 -4.18
C ALA A 9 9.73 -7.08 -5.38
N ARG A 10 10.20 -7.32 -6.61
CA ARG A 10 9.54 -6.80 -7.81
C ARG A 10 8.12 -7.34 -8.00
N SER A 11 7.90 -8.61 -7.70
CA SER A 11 6.56 -9.20 -7.75
C SER A 11 5.63 -8.61 -6.68
N ARG A 12 6.14 -8.32 -5.48
CA ARG A 12 5.37 -7.67 -4.40
C ARG A 12 4.94 -6.27 -4.81
N GLU A 13 5.88 -5.47 -5.30
CA GLU A 13 5.59 -4.11 -5.80
C GLU A 13 4.53 -4.13 -6.91
N ALA A 14 4.65 -5.04 -7.88
CA ALA A 14 3.66 -5.18 -8.96
C ALA A 14 2.26 -5.53 -8.44
N ILE A 15 2.17 -6.33 -7.38
CA ILE A 15 0.88 -6.69 -6.74
C ILE A 15 0.28 -5.48 -6.03
N PHE A 16 1.09 -4.69 -5.32
CA PHE A 16 0.63 -3.51 -4.60
C PHE A 16 0.17 -2.40 -5.53
N GLN A 17 0.92 -2.13 -6.59
CA GLN A 17 0.50 -1.19 -7.64
C GLN A 17 -0.82 -1.63 -8.28
N ALA A 18 -0.92 -2.90 -8.68
CA ALA A 18 -2.15 -3.44 -9.26
C ALA A 18 -3.37 -3.27 -8.34
N ALA A 19 -3.21 -3.51 -7.04
CA ALA A 19 -4.29 -3.36 -6.07
C ALA A 19 -4.72 -1.89 -5.92
N MET A 20 -3.77 -0.96 -5.83
CA MET A 20 -4.05 0.47 -5.69
C MET A 20 -4.72 1.05 -6.94
N GLU A 21 -4.25 0.69 -8.14
CA GLU A 21 -4.89 1.11 -9.40
C GLU A 21 -6.31 0.57 -9.52
N LEU A 22 -6.53 -0.72 -9.24
CA LEU A 22 -7.87 -1.32 -9.22
C LEU A 22 -8.82 -0.60 -8.26
N CYS A 23 -8.32 -0.24 -7.07
CA CYS A 23 -9.09 0.48 -6.07
C CYS A 23 -9.45 1.89 -6.54
N ALA A 24 -8.51 2.60 -7.17
CA ALA A 24 -8.73 3.92 -7.73
C ALA A 24 -9.75 3.90 -8.89
N GLU A 25 -9.73 2.85 -9.71
CA GLU A 25 -10.67 2.69 -10.84
C GLU A 25 -12.10 2.30 -10.40
N ARG A 26 -12.24 1.45 -9.37
CA ARG A 26 -13.51 0.72 -9.13
C ARG A 26 -14.04 0.75 -7.70
N SER A 27 -13.36 1.42 -6.77
CA SER A 27 -13.54 1.36 -5.31
C SER A 27 -13.10 0.03 -4.67
N TYR A 28 -12.72 0.08 -3.39
CA TYR A 28 -12.27 -1.08 -2.60
C TYR A 28 -13.26 -2.25 -2.59
N ALA A 29 -14.57 -1.96 -2.56
CA ALA A 29 -15.60 -2.99 -2.53
C ALA A 29 -15.59 -3.87 -3.79
N ALA A 30 -15.37 -3.25 -4.96
CA ALA A 30 -15.37 -3.93 -6.26
C ALA A 30 -14.04 -4.64 -6.59
N VAL A 31 -12.98 -4.41 -5.81
CA VAL A 31 -11.70 -5.10 -6.01
C VAL A 31 -11.79 -6.54 -5.50
N THR A 32 -11.36 -7.49 -6.33
CA THR A 32 -11.20 -8.91 -5.99
C THR A 32 -9.74 -9.35 -6.06
N MET A 33 -9.40 -10.40 -5.31
CA MET A 33 -8.06 -11.00 -5.35
C MET A 33 -7.72 -11.55 -6.74
N GLU A 34 -8.71 -12.07 -7.49
CA GLU A 34 -8.50 -12.46 -8.87
C GLU A 34 -8.07 -11.31 -9.77
N ALA A 35 -8.78 -10.18 -9.68
CA ALA A 35 -8.50 -9.02 -10.52
C ALA A 35 -7.07 -8.52 -10.27
N ILE A 36 -6.64 -8.50 -9.00
CA ILE A 36 -5.27 -8.13 -8.60
C ILE A 36 -4.26 -9.12 -9.20
N ALA A 37 -4.48 -10.43 -9.04
CA ALA A 37 -3.58 -11.46 -9.57
C ALA A 37 -3.42 -11.34 -11.09
N THR A 38 -4.52 -11.15 -11.82
CA THR A 38 -4.53 -10.97 -13.28
C THR A 38 -3.78 -9.71 -13.70
N ARG A 39 -4.04 -8.57 -13.04
CA ARG A 39 -3.38 -7.28 -13.32
C ARG A 39 -1.87 -7.36 -13.07
N ALA A 40 -1.46 -7.91 -11.93
CA ALA A 40 -0.06 -8.07 -11.55
C ALA A 40 0.66 -9.21 -12.30
N ARG A 41 -0.07 -9.99 -13.12
CA ARG A 41 0.44 -11.15 -13.87
C ARG A 41 1.10 -12.19 -12.95
N VAL A 42 0.49 -12.45 -11.80
CA VAL A 42 0.92 -13.46 -10.82
C VAL A 42 -0.12 -14.57 -10.69
N GLY A 43 0.33 -15.77 -10.34
CA GLY A 43 -0.58 -16.88 -10.07
C GLY A 43 -1.39 -16.65 -8.79
N LYS A 44 -2.70 -16.97 -8.81
CA LYS A 44 -3.57 -16.90 -7.61
C LYS A 44 -2.98 -17.66 -6.41
N PRO A 45 -2.41 -18.88 -6.54
CA PRO A 45 -1.82 -19.59 -5.40
C PRO A 45 -0.66 -18.82 -4.76
N THR A 46 0.14 -18.13 -5.58
CA THR A 46 1.22 -17.28 -5.07
C THR A 46 0.64 -16.09 -4.31
N LEU A 47 -0.39 -15.43 -4.83
CA LEU A 47 -1.03 -14.30 -4.16
C LEU A 47 -1.61 -14.71 -2.79
N TYR A 48 -2.41 -15.77 -2.76
CA TYR A 48 -3.06 -16.27 -1.54
C TYR A 48 -2.08 -16.83 -0.50
N ARG A 49 -0.91 -17.33 -0.92
CA ARG A 49 0.13 -17.78 0.02
C ARG A 49 0.66 -16.63 0.88
N TRP A 50 0.76 -15.43 0.32
CA TRP A 50 1.28 -14.25 1.02
C TRP A 50 0.17 -13.42 1.66
N TRP A 51 -0.96 -13.25 0.96
CA TRP A 51 -2.09 -12.46 1.43
C TRP A 51 -3.37 -13.30 1.40
N PRO A 52 -3.80 -13.83 2.55
CA PRO A 52 -5.01 -14.65 2.65
C PRO A 52 -6.31 -13.90 2.28
N SER A 53 -6.30 -12.56 2.35
CA SER A 53 -7.45 -11.72 2.01
C SER A 53 -7.04 -10.39 1.38
N LYS A 54 -7.99 -9.74 0.68
CA LYS A 54 -7.76 -8.40 0.12
C LYS A 54 -7.43 -7.37 1.20
N GLY A 55 -8.04 -7.48 2.38
CA GLY A 55 -7.80 -6.54 3.48
C GLY A 55 -6.35 -6.57 3.96
N VAL A 56 -5.76 -7.76 4.12
CA VAL A 56 -4.35 -7.90 4.51
C VAL A 56 -3.42 -7.35 3.42
N LEU A 57 -3.74 -7.60 2.15
CA LEU A 57 -2.97 -7.05 1.02
C LEU A 57 -3.00 -5.52 1.02
N PHE A 58 -4.19 -4.92 1.12
CA PHE A 58 -4.32 -3.46 1.14
C PHE A 58 -3.66 -2.84 2.36
N LEU A 59 -3.78 -3.46 3.54
CA LEU A 59 -3.08 -2.98 4.74
C LEU A 59 -1.58 -2.92 4.51
N GLU A 60 -0.97 -4.00 4.00
CA GLU A 60 0.47 -3.99 3.71
C GLU A 60 0.85 -3.02 2.58
N ALA A 61 0.05 -2.93 1.52
CA ALA A 61 0.30 -2.00 0.42
C ALA A 61 0.24 -0.54 0.89
N LEU A 62 -0.71 -0.22 1.79
CA LEU A 62 -0.80 1.07 2.43
C LEU A 62 0.40 1.30 3.36
N THR A 63 0.79 0.33 4.18
CA THR A 63 1.98 0.47 5.03
C THR A 63 3.26 0.61 4.21
N GLU A 64 3.41 -0.05 3.07
CA GLU A 64 4.60 0.11 2.22
C GLU A 64 4.63 1.50 1.53
N ARG A 65 3.46 2.04 1.19
CA ARG A 65 3.34 3.36 0.55
C ARG A 65 3.31 4.53 1.52
N PHE A 66 2.81 4.30 2.75
CA PHE A 66 2.51 5.29 3.78
C PHE A 66 3.20 5.06 5.13
N GLY A 67 4.07 4.04 5.24
CA GLY A 67 4.72 3.66 6.49
C GLY A 67 5.93 4.50 6.88
N GLU A 68 6.41 5.36 5.99
CA GLU A 68 7.18 6.54 6.40
C GLU A 68 6.19 7.56 6.99
N PRO A 69 6.49 8.23 8.11
CA PRO A 69 5.52 9.10 8.77
C PRO A 69 5.08 10.23 7.83
N TYR A 70 3.89 10.08 7.23
CA TYR A 70 3.20 11.16 6.51
C TYR A 70 2.88 12.35 7.44
N PHE A 71 2.96 12.13 8.75
CA PHE A 71 2.72 13.11 9.78
C PHE A 71 3.93 13.18 10.70
N VAL A 72 4.90 14.01 10.32
CA VAL A 72 5.78 14.63 11.30
C VAL A 72 5.03 15.84 11.85
N ILE A 73 4.06 15.59 12.74
CA ILE A 73 3.65 16.62 13.68
C ILE A 73 4.89 16.84 14.52
N GLY A 74 5.50 18.03 14.46
CA GLY A 74 6.62 18.33 15.33
C GLY A 74 6.11 18.13 16.75
N ASP A 75 6.61 17.15 17.49
CA ASP A 75 6.16 16.91 18.87
C ASP A 75 6.87 17.92 19.77
N THR A 76 6.33 19.15 19.82
CA THR A 76 6.89 20.21 20.67
C THR A 76 6.33 20.17 22.10
N GLY A 77 5.43 19.21 22.39
CA GLY A 77 4.71 19.10 23.65
C GLY A 77 3.45 19.96 23.73
N ASP A 78 3.09 20.68 22.66
CA ASP A 78 1.86 21.48 22.55
C ASP A 78 1.05 21.03 21.33
N LEU A 79 0.20 20.02 21.57
CA LEU A 79 -0.66 19.42 20.55
C LEU A 79 -1.50 20.48 19.78
N PRO A 80 -2.15 21.47 20.43
CA PRO A 80 -2.79 22.58 19.72
C PRO A 80 -1.87 23.39 18.80
N ALA A 81 -0.65 23.71 19.22
CA ALA A 81 0.30 24.48 18.41
C ALA A 81 0.81 23.66 17.22
N ASP A 82 1.11 22.39 17.45
CA ASP A 82 1.62 21.48 16.43
C ASP A 82 0.56 21.19 15.35
N LEU A 83 -0.71 21.02 15.77
CA LEU A 83 -1.84 20.87 14.86
C LEU A 83 -2.08 22.14 14.01
N ARG A 84 -1.95 23.32 14.63
CA ARG A 84 -2.12 24.60 13.92
C ARG A 84 -1.01 24.81 12.89
N SER A 85 0.25 24.52 13.26
CA SER A 85 1.40 24.59 12.36
C SER A 85 1.22 23.67 11.14
N TRP A 86 0.75 22.44 11.37
CA TRP A 86 0.45 21.49 10.31
C TRP A 86 -0.65 21.98 9.34
N LEU A 87 -1.75 22.52 9.87
CA LEU A 87 -2.84 23.06 9.04
C LEU A 87 -2.41 24.24 8.16
N HIS A 88 -1.45 25.06 8.62
CA HIS A 88 -0.93 26.19 7.85
C HIS A 88 0.15 25.81 6.83
N GLY A 89 0.76 24.63 6.94
CA GLY A 89 1.81 24.15 6.02
C GLY A 89 1.29 23.45 4.75
N THR A 90 -0.03 23.40 4.52
CA THR A 90 -0.65 22.65 3.41
C THR A 90 -1.16 23.58 2.28
N VAL A 91 -0.29 24.42 1.71
CA VAL A 91 -0.55 25.17 0.46
C VAL A 91 0.57 24.92 -0.54
#